data_AF-A0A420F5B6-F1
#
_entry.id   AF-A0A420F5B6-F1
#
_cell.length_a   1.000
_cell.length_b   1.000
_cell.length_c   1.000
_cell.angle_alpha   90.00
_cell.angle_beta   90.00
_cell.angle_gamma   90.00
#
_symmetry.space_group_name_H-M   'P 1'
#
loop_
_entity.id
_entity.type
_entity.pdbx_description
1 polymer ?
#
loop_
_entity_poly.entity_id
_entity_poly.type
_entity_poly.pdbx_seq_one_letter_code
_entity_poly.pdbx_strand_id
1 'polypeptide(L)'
;MKLQQQVRDLLGPADPARDAVVAPAPLTAHDVILRAEDATATPGGPAGRNASRRTVLVGAAAAVAVLGSAGVAQVLRNGAPTGAVPAQPLAGTVLEPVAYEVPAGVPAGPHLRALAARLVDGPPDESRGYYSYQRTRSWGGFATVSPEGYMMSFVRETREWVADDGRRWQDTTPLGVEFPDAASREYWSARPQSPSADPSATRPPEGIREIPRDLVERRLPADRAELARWLRADRPAGELAMRTYQLYSSFLVPRRTRADLLTILAEKPGFVWHGRVVDRAGRRGVAVTAELVPPPGQSPQRAQMLLVFHPSTGELLAYEYLETAPKHRVLHYLLVLDARRTDTVS
;
A
#
# COMPACT_ATOMS: atom_id res chain seq x y z
N MET A 1 -4.86 30.84 -6.87
CA MET A 1 -4.59 32.27 -6.58
C MET A 1 -5.72 33.21 -7.02
N LYS A 2 -5.91 33.53 -8.32
CA LYS A 2 -6.82 34.64 -8.76
C LYS A 2 -8.19 34.73 -8.05
N LEU A 3 -8.90 33.62 -7.89
CA LEU A 3 -10.24 33.61 -7.28
C LEU A 3 -10.28 34.10 -5.81
N GLN A 4 -9.30 33.72 -4.99
CA GLN A 4 -9.25 34.14 -3.57
C GLN A 4 -8.97 35.63 -3.41
N GLN A 5 -8.23 36.24 -4.34
CA GLN A 5 -7.99 37.68 -4.34
C GLN A 5 -9.29 38.44 -4.62
N GLN A 6 -10.02 38.03 -5.65
CA GLN A 6 -11.31 38.64 -6.02
C GLN A 6 -12.37 38.56 -4.91
N VAL A 7 -12.35 37.51 -4.07
CA VAL A 7 -13.25 37.40 -2.91
C VAL A 7 -12.87 38.40 -1.81
N ARG A 8 -11.58 38.64 -1.56
CA ARG A 8 -11.11 39.65 -0.59
C ARG A 8 -11.44 41.08 -1.03
N ASP A 9 -11.22 41.38 -2.30
CA ASP A 9 -11.53 42.69 -2.89
C ASP A 9 -13.05 43.01 -2.82
N LEU A 10 -13.90 41.97 -2.78
CA LEU A 10 -15.36 42.06 -2.61
C LEU A 10 -15.83 42.28 -1.16
N LEU A 11 -15.03 41.90 -0.16
CA LEU A 11 -15.38 42.00 1.27
C LEU A 11 -14.76 43.25 1.93
N GLY A 12 -13.63 43.73 1.42
CA GLY A 12 -13.03 45.01 1.81
C GLY A 12 -12.79 45.13 3.33
N PRO A 13 -13.32 46.18 4.00
CA PRO A 13 -13.12 46.38 5.44
C PRO A 13 -13.89 45.37 6.32
N ALA A 14 -14.74 44.51 5.74
CA ALA A 14 -15.52 43.51 6.45
C ALA A 14 -14.97 42.07 6.32
N ASP A 15 -13.77 41.85 5.73
CA ASP A 15 -13.11 40.54 5.71
C ASP A 15 -12.62 40.15 7.13
N PRO A 16 -13.21 39.12 7.78
CA PRO A 16 -12.79 38.67 9.12
C PRO A 16 -11.45 37.92 9.09
N ALA A 17 -10.91 37.58 7.91
CA ALA A 17 -9.62 36.93 7.71
C ALA A 17 -8.55 37.91 7.18
N ARG A 18 -8.77 39.22 7.32
CA ARG A 18 -7.85 40.28 6.85
C ARG A 18 -6.45 40.19 7.48
N ASP A 19 -6.40 39.99 8.80
CA ASP A 19 -5.16 39.92 9.59
C ASP A 19 -4.71 38.47 9.84
N ALA A 20 -5.39 37.49 9.25
CA ALA A 20 -5.01 36.09 9.35
C ALA A 20 -3.77 35.80 8.51
N VAL A 21 -2.69 35.35 9.16
CA VAL A 21 -1.46 34.88 8.48
C VAL A 21 -1.79 33.61 7.69
N VAL A 22 -2.09 33.79 6.41
CA VAL A 22 -2.32 32.68 5.48
C VAL A 22 -1.01 31.91 5.32
N ALA A 23 -0.96 30.70 5.89
CA ALA A 23 0.13 29.78 5.63
C ALA A 23 0.29 29.56 4.11
N PRO A 24 1.53 29.44 3.59
CA PRO A 24 1.74 29.17 2.18
C PRO A 24 0.96 27.93 1.76
N ALA A 25 0.37 27.95 0.56
CA ALA A 25 -0.42 26.83 0.06
C ALA A 25 0.38 25.52 0.18
N PRO A 26 -0.22 24.43 0.69
CA PRO A 26 0.49 23.17 0.87
C PRO A 26 1.06 22.70 -0.47
N LEU A 27 2.35 22.35 -0.47
CA LEU A 27 3.05 21.79 -1.62
C LEU A 27 2.27 20.58 -2.13
N THR A 28 2.03 20.50 -3.43
CA THR A 28 1.42 19.31 -4.00
C THR A 28 2.38 18.12 -3.87
N ALA A 29 1.88 16.90 -3.91
CA ALA A 29 2.73 15.71 -3.88
C ALA A 29 3.79 15.73 -5.02
N HIS A 30 3.49 16.37 -6.15
CA HIS A 30 4.44 16.57 -7.25
C HIS A 30 5.58 17.53 -6.87
N ASP A 31 5.26 18.66 -6.22
CA ASP A 31 6.26 19.62 -5.74
C ASP A 31 7.17 19.02 -4.65
N VAL A 32 6.63 18.11 -3.83
CA VAL A 32 7.41 17.37 -2.81
C VAL A 32 8.35 16.35 -3.46
N ILE A 33 7.91 15.66 -4.52
CA ILE A 33 8.75 14.71 -5.28
C ILE A 33 9.89 15.44 -5.99
N LEU A 34 9.59 16.48 -6.77
CA LEU A 34 10.62 17.26 -7.49
C LEU A 34 11.68 17.82 -6.54
N ARG A 35 11.25 18.30 -5.36
CA ARG A 35 12.15 18.82 -4.32
C ARG A 35 13.00 17.74 -3.64
N ALA A 36 12.54 16.49 -3.61
CA ALA A 36 13.32 15.36 -3.16
C ALA A 36 14.35 14.93 -4.23
N GLU A 37 13.97 14.97 -5.50
CA GLU A 37 14.87 14.70 -6.64
C GLU A 37 16.01 15.74 -6.68
N ASP A 38 15.71 17.03 -6.60
CA ASP A 38 16.69 18.12 -6.44
C ASP A 38 17.60 17.91 -5.21
N ALA A 39 17.05 17.46 -4.08
CA ALA A 39 17.83 17.19 -2.87
C ALA A 39 18.76 15.96 -2.98
N THR A 40 18.53 15.07 -3.95
CA THR A 40 19.43 13.93 -4.24
C THR A 40 20.54 14.26 -5.24
N ALA A 41 20.52 15.45 -5.87
CA ALA A 41 21.57 15.93 -6.77
C ALA A 41 22.85 16.31 -6.01
N THR A 42 23.64 15.30 -5.63
CA THR A 42 24.87 15.43 -4.83
C THR A 42 25.90 16.35 -5.50
N PRO A 43 26.31 17.47 -4.89
CA PRO A 43 27.42 18.28 -5.38
C PRO A 43 28.73 17.49 -5.31
N GLY A 44 29.58 17.60 -6.33
CA GLY A 44 30.88 16.92 -6.36
C GLY A 44 31.80 17.36 -5.21
N GLY A 45 32.12 16.45 -4.31
CA GLY A 45 33.02 16.71 -3.17
C GLY A 45 34.50 16.42 -3.47
N PRO A 46 35.39 16.55 -2.46
CA PRO A 46 36.69 15.87 -2.49
C PRO A 46 37.00 15.01 -1.25
N ALA A 47 37.80 13.98 -1.48
CA ALA A 47 38.18 12.84 -0.66
C ALA A 47 38.82 13.05 0.75
N GLY A 48 38.47 12.17 1.71
CA GLY A 48 39.33 11.00 2.04
C GLY A 48 40.05 10.89 3.42
N ARG A 49 40.37 9.62 3.78
CA ARG A 49 41.35 9.05 4.78
C ARG A 49 40.80 8.29 6.01
N ASN A 50 41.67 7.47 6.64
CA ASN A 50 41.32 6.24 7.38
C ASN A 50 41.95 6.13 8.81
N ALA A 51 41.23 5.53 9.79
CA ALA A 51 41.69 4.79 10.99
C ALA A 51 40.46 4.22 11.78
N SER A 52 40.34 3.05 12.45
CA SER A 52 41.10 1.80 12.71
C SER A 52 42.04 1.64 13.94
N ARG A 53 41.59 0.89 14.98
CA ARG A 53 42.37 -0.08 15.84
C ARG A 53 41.53 -0.83 16.92
N ARG A 54 42.14 -1.79 17.64
CA ARG A 54 41.54 -2.88 18.47
C ARG A 54 41.68 -2.71 20.00
N THR A 55 40.79 -3.37 20.77
CA THR A 55 40.96 -3.99 22.14
C THR A 55 39.71 -4.89 22.44
N VAL A 56 39.55 -5.62 23.56
CA VAL A 56 40.27 -6.79 24.14
C VAL A 56 39.27 -7.60 25.05
N LEU A 57 39.61 -8.78 25.59
CA LEU A 57 38.65 -9.79 26.12
C LEU A 57 38.78 -10.15 27.63
N VAL A 58 37.62 -10.28 28.32
CA VAL A 58 37.33 -10.90 29.65
C VAL A 58 35.80 -11.24 29.66
N GLY A 59 35.15 -12.16 30.40
CA GLY A 59 35.51 -13.24 31.34
C GLY A 59 34.75 -13.13 32.70
N ALA A 60 34.26 -14.17 33.41
CA ALA A 60 33.90 -15.57 33.08
C ALA A 60 33.08 -16.22 34.24
N ALA A 61 32.28 -17.28 33.97
CA ALA A 61 31.66 -18.26 34.93
C ALA A 61 30.59 -17.76 35.95
N ALA A 62 29.64 -18.56 36.49
CA ALA A 62 29.26 -19.98 36.24
C ALA A 62 27.79 -20.33 36.65
N ALA A 63 27.20 -21.31 35.94
CA ALA A 63 26.07 -22.19 36.35
C ALA A 63 24.74 -21.50 36.80
N VAL A 64 23.65 -22.16 37.26
CA VAL A 64 23.24 -23.58 37.43
C VAL A 64 21.82 -23.78 36.83
N ALA A 65 21.23 -24.98 36.83
CA ALA A 65 19.89 -25.26 36.26
C ALA A 65 18.95 -26.11 37.16
N VAL A 66 17.63 -26.02 36.90
CA VAL A 66 16.57 -26.97 37.31
C VAL A 66 15.61 -27.16 36.12
N LEU A 67 15.00 -28.35 36.00
CA LEU A 67 14.20 -28.79 34.84
C LEU A 67 12.68 -28.75 35.10
N GLY A 68 11.88 -28.49 34.05
CA GLY A 68 10.42 -28.56 34.08
C GLY A 68 9.81 -28.50 32.66
N SER A 69 9.27 -29.62 32.20
CA SER A 69 8.62 -29.83 30.88
C SER A 69 7.27 -29.11 30.74
N ALA A 70 6.78 -28.74 29.54
CA ALA A 70 7.36 -28.81 28.19
C ALA A 70 6.63 -27.86 27.21
N GLY A 71 7.24 -27.58 26.05
CA GLY A 71 6.49 -27.36 24.80
C GLY A 71 6.29 -25.93 24.29
N VAL A 72 7.37 -25.17 24.03
CA VAL A 72 7.56 -24.23 22.88
C VAL A 72 8.89 -23.47 23.05
N ALA A 73 9.51 -23.07 21.92
CA ALA A 73 10.83 -22.43 21.82
C ALA A 73 12.03 -23.36 22.16
N GLN A 74 13.28 -23.10 21.74
CA GLN A 74 13.87 -21.90 21.13
C GLN A 74 14.82 -22.25 19.97
N VAL A 75 15.18 -21.23 19.16
CA VAL A 75 16.60 -20.88 19.00
C VAL A 75 16.75 -19.38 19.22
N LEU A 76 17.44 -18.98 20.29
CA LEU A 76 17.99 -17.65 20.49
C LEU A 76 19.51 -17.72 20.38
N ARG A 77 20.16 -16.62 19.98
CA ARG A 77 21.54 -16.32 20.37
C ARG A 77 21.65 -14.85 20.76
N ASN A 78 22.19 -14.60 21.94
CA ASN A 78 22.27 -13.26 22.50
C ASN A 78 23.43 -12.48 21.89
N GLY A 79 23.14 -11.33 21.29
CA GLY A 79 24.10 -10.24 21.19
C GLY A 79 24.18 -9.49 22.52
N ALA A 80 25.35 -9.00 22.90
CA ALA A 80 25.49 -8.14 24.07
C ALA A 80 24.85 -6.77 23.80
N PRO A 81 24.32 -6.07 24.83
CA PRO A 81 23.79 -4.73 24.67
C PRO A 81 24.91 -3.73 24.40
N THR A 82 25.18 -3.44 23.13
CA THR A 82 25.87 -2.22 22.72
C THR A 82 25.04 -1.01 23.14
N GLY A 83 25.72 0.09 23.47
CA GLY A 83 25.11 1.23 24.18
C GLY A 83 23.83 1.75 23.53
N ALA A 84 22.80 1.98 24.36
CA ALA A 84 21.50 2.43 23.91
C ALA A 84 21.59 3.81 23.24
N VAL A 85 21.57 3.83 21.91
CA VAL A 85 21.25 5.03 21.14
C VAL A 85 19.85 5.48 21.57
N PRO A 86 19.63 6.77 21.92
CA PRO A 86 18.31 7.23 22.32
C PRO A 86 17.32 6.98 21.19
N ALA A 87 16.22 6.28 21.49
CA ALA A 87 15.19 5.97 20.53
C ALA A 87 14.61 7.27 19.96
N GLN A 88 14.85 7.52 18.68
CA GLN A 88 14.30 8.68 18.00
C GLN A 88 12.78 8.53 17.85
N PRO A 89 12.00 9.62 17.97
CA PRO A 89 10.56 9.57 17.75
C PRO A 89 10.27 9.13 16.32
N LEU A 90 9.32 8.21 16.16
CA LEU A 90 8.95 7.66 14.85
C LEU A 90 8.39 8.76 13.95
N ALA A 91 9.14 9.11 12.90
CA ALA A 91 8.70 10.00 11.84
C ALA A 91 7.88 9.21 10.81
N GLY A 92 6.65 9.65 10.56
CA GLY A 92 5.74 9.04 9.59
C GLY A 92 4.54 9.93 9.30
N THR A 93 4.01 9.84 8.09
CA THR A 93 2.84 10.60 7.62
C THR A 93 1.52 9.98 8.08
N VAL A 94 0.43 10.75 7.95
CA VAL A 94 -0.93 10.27 8.20
C VAL A 94 -1.58 9.97 6.85
N LEU A 95 -2.21 8.81 6.72
CA LEU A 95 -2.89 8.35 5.52
C LEU A 95 -4.30 8.95 5.42
N GLU A 96 -4.38 10.14 4.84
CA GLU A 96 -5.65 10.71 4.37
C GLU A 96 -6.26 9.81 3.28
N PRO A 97 -7.58 9.53 3.28
CA PRO A 97 -8.24 8.76 2.21
C PRO A 97 -8.09 9.44 0.84
N VAL A 98 -8.21 8.68 -0.26
CA VAL A 98 -8.17 9.27 -1.60
C VAL A 98 -9.39 10.17 -1.82
N ALA A 99 -9.17 11.43 -2.20
CA ALA A 99 -10.23 12.36 -2.56
C ALA A 99 -10.78 12.07 -3.97
N TYR A 100 -12.11 12.15 -4.14
CA TYR A 100 -12.80 11.89 -5.40
C TYR A 100 -13.60 13.11 -5.88
N GLU A 101 -13.69 13.31 -7.20
CA GLU A 101 -14.40 14.45 -7.81
C GLU A 101 -15.92 14.47 -7.49
N VAL A 102 -16.53 13.31 -7.25
CA VAL A 102 -17.97 13.16 -7.03
C VAL A 102 -18.26 12.43 -5.71
N PRO A 103 -18.63 13.14 -4.62
CA PRO A 103 -18.97 12.50 -3.34
C PRO A 103 -20.25 11.65 -3.41
N ALA A 104 -21.29 12.16 -4.09
CA ALA A 104 -22.55 11.47 -4.33
C ALA A 104 -22.49 10.72 -5.69
N GLY A 105 -21.72 9.64 -5.73
CA GLY A 105 -21.49 8.87 -6.96
C GLY A 105 -22.75 8.16 -7.48
N VAL A 106 -22.73 7.84 -8.79
CA VAL A 106 -23.84 7.15 -9.49
C VAL A 106 -23.62 5.63 -9.57
N PRO A 107 -24.63 4.80 -9.85
CA PRO A 107 -24.43 3.36 -10.02
C PRO A 107 -23.38 3.04 -11.10
N ALA A 108 -22.36 2.25 -10.76
CA ALA A 108 -21.19 2.08 -11.62
C ALA A 108 -21.43 1.22 -12.88
N GLY A 109 -22.52 0.46 -12.92
CA GLY A 109 -22.83 -0.51 -13.97
C GLY A 109 -22.66 0.00 -15.41
N PRO A 110 -23.32 1.10 -15.83
CA PRO A 110 -23.17 1.66 -17.16
C PRO A 110 -21.74 2.08 -17.49
N HIS A 111 -21.03 2.71 -16.54
CA HIS A 111 -19.68 3.22 -16.73
C HIS A 111 -18.63 2.10 -16.83
N LEU A 112 -18.72 1.08 -15.97
CA LEU A 112 -17.84 -0.09 -16.00
C LEU A 112 -18.03 -0.91 -17.28
N ARG A 113 -19.27 -1.08 -17.77
CA ARG A 113 -19.56 -1.75 -19.04
C ARG A 113 -19.04 -0.95 -20.24
N ALA A 114 -19.18 0.38 -20.22
CA ALA A 114 -18.63 1.26 -21.25
C ALA A 114 -17.09 1.31 -21.22
N LEU A 115 -16.45 1.11 -20.06
CA LEU A 115 -15.01 0.94 -19.94
C LEU A 115 -14.56 -0.43 -20.50
N ALA A 116 -15.22 -1.52 -20.11
CA ALA A 116 -14.92 -2.87 -20.60
C ALA A 116 -14.98 -2.97 -22.13
N ALA A 117 -16.00 -2.37 -22.74
CA ALA A 117 -16.21 -2.39 -24.20
C ALA A 117 -15.16 -1.62 -25.03
N ARG A 118 -14.33 -0.77 -24.40
CA ARG A 118 -13.34 0.08 -25.08
C ARG A 118 -11.89 -0.18 -24.65
N LEU A 119 -11.63 -1.24 -23.88
CA LEU A 119 -10.27 -1.51 -23.40
C LEU A 119 -9.29 -1.67 -24.57
N VAL A 120 -8.12 -1.05 -24.44
CA VAL A 120 -6.94 -1.32 -25.27
C VAL A 120 -5.99 -2.28 -24.54
N ASP A 121 -5.01 -2.78 -25.29
CA ASP A 121 -3.89 -3.56 -24.73
C ASP A 121 -3.08 -2.67 -23.77
N GLY A 122 -2.45 -3.27 -22.77
CA GLY A 122 -1.59 -2.58 -21.81
C GLY A 122 -0.26 -3.31 -21.62
N PRO A 123 0.60 -2.85 -20.70
CA PRO A 123 1.89 -3.50 -20.42
C PRO A 123 1.82 -5.02 -20.17
N PRO A 124 0.79 -5.59 -19.51
CA PRO A 124 0.56 -7.03 -19.41
C PRO A 124 0.41 -7.79 -20.74
N ASP A 125 -0.09 -7.13 -21.79
CA ASP A 125 -0.46 -7.75 -23.07
C ASP A 125 0.62 -7.55 -24.14
N GLU A 126 1.32 -6.42 -24.09
CA GLU A 126 2.37 -6.04 -25.06
C GLU A 126 3.73 -6.68 -24.73
N SER A 127 4.01 -6.93 -23.45
CA SER A 127 5.29 -7.45 -22.97
C SER A 127 5.45 -8.96 -23.16
N ARG A 128 6.70 -9.42 -23.21
CA ARG A 128 7.07 -10.84 -23.38
C ARG A 128 8.12 -11.25 -22.36
N GLY A 129 8.22 -12.57 -22.15
CA GLY A 129 9.31 -13.20 -21.39
C GLY A 129 8.87 -14.26 -20.38
N TYR A 130 9.84 -14.97 -19.84
CA TYR A 130 9.64 -16.16 -18.99
C TYR A 130 8.96 -15.91 -17.63
N TYR A 131 9.02 -14.68 -17.10
CA TYR A 131 8.47 -14.34 -15.79
C TYR A 131 7.36 -13.29 -15.91
N SER A 132 6.26 -13.49 -15.19
CA SER A 132 5.31 -12.42 -14.85
C SER A 132 5.91 -11.58 -13.73
N TYR A 133 6.25 -10.33 -14.02
CA TYR A 133 6.76 -9.36 -13.07
C TYR A 133 5.66 -8.43 -12.57
N GLN A 134 5.66 -8.14 -11.28
CA GLN A 134 4.84 -7.11 -10.67
C GLN A 134 5.63 -6.31 -9.64
N ARG A 135 5.51 -4.98 -9.70
CA ARG A 135 5.99 -4.05 -8.68
C ARG A 135 4.78 -3.43 -7.98
N THR A 136 4.70 -3.59 -6.67
CA THR A 136 3.64 -2.99 -5.85
C THR A 136 4.25 -2.13 -4.74
N ARG A 137 3.49 -1.15 -4.27
CA ARG A 137 3.78 -0.45 -3.00
C ARG A 137 2.56 -0.51 -2.12
N SER A 138 2.73 -0.94 -0.88
CA SER A 138 1.63 -1.18 0.05
C SER A 138 1.85 -0.50 1.39
N TRP A 139 0.77 0.08 1.90
CA TRP A 139 0.65 0.68 3.22
C TRP A 139 -0.34 -0.16 4.03
N GLY A 140 0.05 -0.60 5.22
CA GLY A 140 -0.79 -1.46 6.05
C GLY A 140 -0.84 -2.90 5.53
N GLY A 141 -1.69 -3.73 6.13
CA GLY A 141 -1.65 -5.20 5.99
C GLY A 141 -0.60 -5.84 6.90
N PHE A 142 0.58 -5.23 7.03
CA PHE A 142 1.47 -5.40 8.19
C PHE A 142 1.37 -4.15 9.05
N ALA A 143 0.84 -4.30 10.28
CA ALA A 143 0.61 -3.19 11.18
C ALA A 143 0.76 -3.61 12.65
N THR A 144 1.36 -2.74 13.44
CA THR A 144 1.39 -2.83 14.91
C THR A 144 0.16 -2.13 15.45
N VAL A 145 -0.65 -2.83 16.25
CA VAL A 145 -1.83 -2.27 16.92
C VAL A 145 -1.61 -2.32 18.43
N SER A 146 -1.83 -1.19 19.10
CA SER A 146 -1.71 -1.07 20.55
C SER A 146 -2.93 -1.68 21.28
N PRO A 147 -2.85 -1.97 22.59
CA PRO A 147 -4.01 -2.44 23.37
C PRO A 147 -5.22 -1.49 23.32
N GLU A 148 -4.98 -0.19 23.16
CA GLU A 148 -5.99 0.87 23.03
C GLU A 148 -6.46 1.09 21.57
N GLY A 149 -5.93 0.30 20.62
CA GLY A 149 -6.33 0.31 19.22
C GLY A 149 -5.74 1.44 18.36
N TYR A 150 -4.64 2.05 18.79
CA TYR A 150 -3.81 2.91 17.94
C TYR A 150 -2.96 2.05 17.01
N MET A 151 -2.74 2.50 15.77
CA MET A 151 -2.21 1.64 14.71
C MET A 151 -1.05 2.30 13.96
N MET A 152 0.03 1.55 13.77
CA MET A 152 1.16 1.93 12.92
C MET A 152 1.26 0.93 11.79
N SER A 153 1.24 1.41 10.55
CA SER A 153 1.37 0.60 9.34
C SER A 153 2.80 0.65 8.83
N PHE A 154 3.36 -0.50 8.46
CA PHE A 154 4.62 -0.51 7.71
C PHE A 154 4.35 -0.20 6.24
N VAL A 155 5.24 0.59 5.64
CA VAL A 155 5.23 0.89 4.20
C VAL A 155 6.31 0.05 3.54
N ARG A 156 5.96 -0.63 2.46
CA ARG A 156 6.90 -1.49 1.71
C ARG A 156 6.66 -1.40 0.21
N GLU A 157 7.74 -1.54 -0.54
CA GLU A 157 7.70 -1.86 -1.97
C GLU A 157 8.02 -3.35 -2.13
N THR A 158 7.16 -4.09 -2.82
CA THR A 158 7.38 -5.51 -3.12
C THR A 158 7.47 -5.70 -4.63
N ARG A 159 8.54 -6.38 -5.05
CA ARG A 159 8.79 -6.81 -6.42
C ARG A 159 8.67 -8.32 -6.46
N GLU A 160 7.88 -8.84 -7.38
CA GLU A 160 7.65 -10.27 -7.51
C GLU A 160 7.81 -10.72 -8.96
N TRP A 161 8.44 -11.87 -9.16
CA TRP A 161 8.60 -12.53 -10.45
C TRP A 161 8.03 -13.95 -10.33
N VAL A 162 7.08 -14.32 -11.19
CA VAL A 162 6.46 -15.65 -11.21
C VAL A 162 6.73 -16.31 -12.55
N ALA A 163 7.42 -17.45 -12.56
CA ALA A 163 7.59 -18.28 -13.74
C ALA A 163 6.32 -19.09 -14.04
N ASP A 164 6.11 -19.48 -15.29
CA ASP A 164 4.96 -20.30 -15.69
C ASP A 164 4.96 -21.71 -15.06
N ASP A 165 6.09 -22.15 -14.48
CA ASP A 165 6.16 -23.39 -13.67
C ASP A 165 5.72 -23.22 -12.20
N GLY A 166 5.35 -22.01 -11.77
CA GLY A 166 4.91 -21.68 -10.42
C GLY A 166 6.02 -21.29 -9.44
N ARG A 167 7.31 -21.33 -9.82
CA ARG A 167 8.38 -20.70 -9.02
C ARG A 167 8.18 -19.19 -8.92
N ARG A 168 8.54 -18.65 -7.76
CA ARG A 168 8.29 -17.26 -7.38
C ARG A 168 9.53 -16.68 -6.72
N TRP A 169 10.02 -15.57 -7.24
CA TRP A 169 11.06 -14.76 -6.62
C TRP A 169 10.46 -13.48 -6.10
N GLN A 170 10.99 -12.96 -5.00
CA GLN A 170 10.50 -11.75 -4.36
C GLN A 170 11.63 -10.95 -3.73
N ASP A 171 11.61 -9.65 -3.98
CA ASP A 171 12.30 -8.61 -3.21
C ASP A 171 11.24 -7.79 -2.45
N THR A 172 11.57 -7.33 -1.25
CA THR A 172 10.70 -6.46 -0.46
C THR A 172 11.56 -5.45 0.28
N THR A 173 11.47 -4.20 -0.17
CA THR A 173 12.14 -3.05 0.42
C THR A 173 11.20 -2.38 1.42
N PRO A 174 11.50 -2.36 2.73
CA PRO A 174 10.78 -1.52 3.68
C PRO A 174 11.11 -0.04 3.43
N LEU A 175 10.09 0.81 3.43
CA LEU A 175 10.19 2.24 3.12
C LEU A 175 9.95 3.17 4.33
N GLY A 176 9.45 2.62 5.44
CA GLY A 176 9.19 3.36 6.68
C GLY A 176 7.89 2.95 7.35
N VAL A 177 7.31 3.89 8.11
CA VAL A 177 6.03 3.71 8.80
C VAL A 177 5.09 4.87 8.51
N GLU A 178 3.79 4.58 8.41
CA GLU A 178 2.73 5.57 8.27
C GLU A 178 1.54 5.22 9.19
N PHE A 179 0.76 6.23 9.53
CA PHE A 179 -0.31 6.14 10.51
C PHE A 179 -1.67 6.31 9.84
N PRO A 180 -2.70 5.52 10.18
CA PRO A 180 -4.00 5.62 9.53
C PRO A 180 -4.81 6.82 10.04
N ASP A 181 -4.42 7.39 11.19
CA ASP A 181 -5.06 8.53 11.84
C ASP A 181 -4.02 9.33 12.66
N ALA A 182 -4.29 10.61 12.89
CA ALA A 182 -3.34 11.52 13.55
C ALA A 182 -3.09 11.17 15.03
N ALA A 183 -4.09 10.61 15.72
CA ALA A 183 -3.99 10.18 17.11
C ALA A 183 -3.07 8.95 17.26
N SER A 184 -3.07 8.05 16.28
CA SER A 184 -2.10 6.94 16.23
C SER A 184 -0.68 7.44 15.99
N ARG A 185 -0.46 8.44 15.12
CA ARG A 185 0.86 9.09 14.99
C ARG A 185 1.32 9.65 16.33
N GLU A 186 0.48 10.45 16.99
CA GLU A 186 0.80 11.02 18.31
C GLU A 186 1.12 9.94 19.35
N TYR A 187 0.30 8.88 19.43
CA TYR A 187 0.52 7.75 20.33
C TYR A 187 1.90 7.11 20.14
N TRP A 188 2.29 6.81 18.89
CA TRP A 188 3.54 6.11 18.58
C TRP A 188 4.77 7.04 18.60
N SER A 189 4.67 8.28 18.09
CA SER A 189 5.77 9.25 18.14
C SER A 189 6.10 9.70 19.57
N ALA A 190 5.14 9.69 20.50
CA ALA A 190 5.35 10.02 21.91
C ALA A 190 5.93 8.87 22.75
N ARG A 191 6.09 7.66 22.19
CA ARG A 191 6.57 6.47 22.91
C ARG A 191 7.94 6.04 22.37
N PRO A 192 8.99 5.99 23.22
CA PRO A 192 10.29 5.46 22.81
C PRO A 192 10.21 3.94 22.68
N GLN A 193 9.73 3.46 21.54
CA GLN A 193 9.92 2.07 21.16
C GLN A 193 11.39 1.86 20.77
N SER A 194 12.00 0.77 21.21
CA SER A 194 13.06 0.17 20.40
C SER A 194 12.50 -0.07 19.00
N PRO A 195 13.26 0.17 17.92
CA PRO A 195 12.85 -0.22 16.59
C PRO A 195 12.83 -1.75 16.51
N SER A 196 11.70 -2.35 16.92
CA SER A 196 11.12 -3.39 16.09
C SER A 196 10.85 -2.71 14.76
N ALA A 197 11.81 -2.85 13.85
CA ALA A 197 11.57 -2.63 12.44
C ALA A 197 10.35 -3.47 11.98
N ASP A 198 9.95 -3.30 10.72
CA ASP A 198 9.05 -4.26 10.05
C ASP A 198 9.47 -5.69 10.46
N PRO A 199 8.56 -6.57 10.92
CA PRO A 199 8.95 -7.88 11.44
C PRO A 199 9.76 -8.71 10.42
N SER A 200 9.66 -8.41 9.12
CA SER A 200 10.55 -8.97 8.08
C SER A 200 11.97 -8.39 8.08
N ALA A 201 12.15 -7.11 8.43
CA ALA A 201 13.43 -6.39 8.53
C ALA A 201 14.24 -6.73 9.80
N THR A 202 13.80 -7.71 10.60
CA THR A 202 14.67 -8.44 11.53
C THR A 202 15.64 -9.38 10.79
N ARG A 203 15.38 -9.66 9.51
CA ARG A 203 16.34 -10.21 8.56
C ARG A 203 17.03 -9.05 7.82
N PRO A 204 18.30 -9.21 7.39
CA PRO A 204 18.90 -8.26 6.46
C PRO A 204 18.08 -8.21 5.15
N PRO A 205 18.21 -7.14 4.34
CA PRO A 205 17.63 -7.11 3.01
C PRO A 205 18.33 -8.14 2.10
N GLU A 206 17.82 -9.37 2.09
CA GLU A 206 18.31 -10.53 1.32
C GLU A 206 18.05 -10.43 -0.20
N GLY A 207 18.07 -9.20 -0.75
CA GLY A 207 17.85 -8.89 -2.17
C GLY A 207 16.63 -9.59 -2.76
N ILE A 208 16.82 -10.19 -3.93
CA ILE A 208 15.83 -11.08 -4.53
C ILE A 208 16.07 -12.51 -4.06
N ARG A 209 15.08 -13.08 -3.37
CA ARG A 209 15.07 -14.50 -2.93
C ARG A 209 14.01 -15.29 -3.68
N GLU A 210 14.25 -16.57 -3.93
CA GLU A 210 13.16 -17.50 -4.24
C GLU A 210 12.33 -17.73 -2.97
N ILE A 211 11.01 -17.66 -3.07
CA ILE A 211 10.09 -18.01 -1.98
C ILE A 211 9.39 -19.34 -2.29
N PRO A 212 9.08 -20.16 -1.26
CA PRO A 212 8.44 -21.45 -1.48
C PRO A 212 7.19 -21.34 -2.33
N ARG A 213 7.04 -22.25 -3.30
CA ARG A 213 5.82 -22.37 -4.11
C ARG A 213 4.60 -22.53 -3.19
N ASP A 214 3.51 -21.85 -3.51
CA ASP A 214 2.22 -22.19 -2.90
C ASP A 214 1.86 -23.63 -3.30
N LEU A 215 1.46 -24.46 -2.35
CA LEU A 215 1.01 -25.83 -2.60
C LEU A 215 -0.37 -25.86 -3.28
N VAL A 216 -1.08 -24.74 -3.27
CA VAL A 216 -2.26 -24.51 -4.11
C VAL A 216 -1.80 -23.92 -5.44
N GLU A 217 -1.90 -24.69 -6.52
CA GLU A 217 -1.66 -24.17 -7.88
C GLU A 217 -2.68 -23.08 -8.23
N ARG A 218 -2.26 -21.82 -8.14
CA ARG A 218 -3.07 -20.67 -8.54
C ARG A 218 -2.91 -20.45 -10.04
N ARG A 219 -3.88 -20.93 -10.82
CA ARG A 219 -4.06 -20.54 -12.22
C ARG A 219 -5.01 -19.33 -12.35
N LEU A 220 -4.80 -18.50 -13.37
CA LEU A 220 -5.77 -17.47 -13.73
C LEU A 220 -7.06 -18.14 -14.26
N PRO A 221 -8.27 -17.69 -13.89
CA PRO A 221 -9.52 -18.22 -14.45
C PRO A 221 -9.56 -18.12 -15.98
N ALA A 222 -9.93 -19.22 -16.65
CA ALA A 222 -9.81 -19.37 -18.11
C ALA A 222 -10.94 -18.69 -18.90
N ASP A 223 -12.10 -18.47 -18.27
CA ASP A 223 -13.27 -17.81 -18.86
C ASP A 223 -14.01 -16.94 -17.83
N ARG A 224 -14.94 -16.12 -18.32
CA ARG A 224 -15.74 -15.19 -17.50
C ARG A 224 -16.59 -15.87 -16.43
N ALA A 225 -17.11 -17.08 -16.68
CA ALA A 225 -17.91 -17.81 -15.70
C ALA A 225 -17.02 -18.42 -14.60
N GLU A 226 -15.82 -18.90 -14.93
CA GLU A 226 -14.82 -19.27 -13.93
C GLU A 226 -14.35 -18.05 -13.13
N LEU A 227 -14.09 -16.92 -13.80
CA LEU A 227 -13.71 -15.67 -13.16
C LEU A 227 -14.80 -15.19 -12.19
N ALA A 228 -16.08 -15.23 -12.58
CA ALA A 228 -17.20 -14.88 -11.71
C ALA A 228 -17.33 -15.81 -10.48
N ARG A 229 -17.04 -17.12 -10.63
CA ARG A 229 -17.00 -18.06 -9.50
C ARG A 229 -15.81 -17.77 -8.57
N TRP A 230 -14.62 -17.56 -9.12
CA TRP A 230 -13.38 -17.26 -8.36
C TRP A 230 -13.51 -15.95 -7.58
N LEU A 231 -14.04 -14.91 -8.22
CA LEU A 231 -14.33 -13.60 -7.62
C LEU A 231 -15.51 -13.61 -6.63
N ARG A 232 -16.25 -14.73 -6.52
CA ARG A 232 -17.47 -14.89 -5.72
C ARG A 232 -18.54 -13.85 -6.06
N ALA A 233 -18.95 -13.78 -7.33
CA ALA A 233 -19.97 -12.83 -7.79
C ALA A 233 -21.34 -13.01 -7.11
N ASP A 234 -21.59 -14.11 -6.38
CA ASP A 234 -22.73 -14.26 -5.47
C ASP A 234 -22.69 -13.26 -4.30
N ARG A 235 -21.49 -13.00 -3.75
CA ARG A 235 -21.26 -12.20 -2.54
C ARG A 235 -21.50 -10.69 -2.73
N PRO A 236 -21.70 -9.90 -1.66
CA PRO A 236 -21.86 -8.44 -1.74
C PRO A 236 -20.70 -7.73 -2.45
N ALA A 237 -20.96 -6.53 -2.99
CA ALA A 237 -20.00 -5.78 -3.80
C ALA A 237 -18.64 -5.54 -3.11
N GLY A 238 -18.61 -5.29 -1.79
CA GLY A 238 -17.36 -5.16 -1.03
C GLY A 238 -16.49 -6.43 -0.98
N GLU A 239 -17.10 -7.63 -0.94
CA GLU A 239 -16.34 -8.89 -1.07
C GLU A 239 -15.78 -9.05 -2.48
N LEU A 240 -16.59 -8.73 -3.51
CA LEU A 240 -16.18 -8.78 -4.91
C LEU A 240 -15.06 -7.77 -5.21
N ALA A 241 -15.05 -6.60 -4.57
CA ALA A 241 -13.98 -5.62 -4.64
C ALA A 241 -12.68 -6.14 -3.99
N MET A 242 -12.77 -6.74 -2.79
CA MET A 242 -11.64 -7.40 -2.13
C MET A 242 -11.06 -8.55 -2.99
N ARG A 243 -11.91 -9.35 -3.65
CA ARG A 243 -11.46 -10.39 -4.60
C ARG A 243 -10.84 -9.80 -5.86
N THR A 244 -11.32 -8.65 -6.33
CA THR A 244 -10.71 -7.94 -7.48
C THR A 244 -9.28 -7.50 -7.16
N TYR A 245 -9.05 -6.94 -5.97
CA TYR A 245 -7.70 -6.67 -5.46
C TYR A 245 -6.84 -7.95 -5.44
N GLN A 246 -7.34 -9.04 -4.84
CA GLN A 246 -6.61 -10.31 -4.75
C GLN A 246 -6.27 -10.94 -6.11
N LEU A 247 -7.08 -10.71 -7.14
CA LEU A 247 -6.77 -11.14 -8.52
C LEU A 247 -5.53 -10.40 -9.03
N TYR A 248 -5.54 -9.06 -8.96
CA TYR A 248 -4.43 -8.22 -9.40
C TYR A 248 -3.18 -8.34 -8.51
N SER A 249 -3.29 -8.79 -7.26
CA SER A 249 -2.14 -9.07 -6.39
C SER A 249 -1.59 -10.50 -6.50
N SER A 250 -2.18 -11.34 -7.36
CA SER A 250 -1.78 -12.73 -7.57
C SER A 250 -1.39 -13.03 -9.02
N PHE A 251 -1.81 -12.20 -9.98
CA PHE A 251 -1.68 -12.45 -11.40
C PHE A 251 -1.40 -11.16 -12.19
N LEU A 252 -0.60 -11.30 -13.24
CA LEU A 252 -0.61 -10.42 -14.40
C LEU A 252 -1.92 -10.69 -15.16
N VAL A 253 -2.81 -9.68 -15.26
CA VAL A 253 -4.19 -9.85 -15.76
C VAL A 253 -4.31 -9.37 -17.22
N PRO A 254 -4.52 -10.24 -18.23
CA PRO A 254 -4.62 -9.85 -19.63
C PRO A 254 -5.93 -9.12 -19.95
N ARG A 255 -5.94 -8.32 -21.02
CA ARG A 255 -7.05 -7.45 -21.46
C ARG A 255 -8.41 -8.12 -21.51
N ARG A 256 -8.48 -9.38 -22.00
CA ARG A 256 -9.71 -10.17 -22.00
C ARG A 256 -10.25 -10.36 -20.58
N THR A 257 -9.40 -10.83 -19.67
CA THR A 257 -9.75 -11.01 -18.25
C THR A 257 -10.07 -9.68 -17.57
N ARG A 258 -9.43 -8.56 -17.96
CA ARG A 258 -9.77 -7.21 -17.47
C ARG A 258 -11.16 -6.76 -17.96
N ALA A 259 -11.53 -7.03 -19.22
CA ALA A 259 -12.86 -6.74 -19.76
C ALA A 259 -13.95 -7.63 -19.13
N ASP A 260 -13.68 -8.93 -18.99
CA ASP A 260 -14.57 -9.88 -18.32
C ASP A 260 -14.80 -9.49 -16.84
N LEU A 261 -13.73 -9.14 -16.11
CA LEU A 261 -13.79 -8.59 -14.75
C LEU A 261 -14.67 -7.34 -14.69
N LEU A 262 -14.36 -6.31 -15.47
CA LEU A 262 -15.12 -5.05 -15.45
C LEU A 262 -16.59 -5.27 -15.80
N THR A 263 -16.92 -6.26 -16.64
CA THR A 263 -18.31 -6.62 -16.95
C THR A 263 -19.00 -7.33 -15.78
N ILE A 264 -18.30 -8.20 -15.04
CA ILE A 264 -18.80 -8.81 -13.78
C ILE A 264 -19.06 -7.72 -12.72
N LEU A 265 -18.14 -6.76 -12.56
CA LEU A 265 -18.35 -5.61 -11.68
C LEU A 265 -19.54 -4.74 -12.14
N ALA A 266 -19.70 -4.56 -13.46
CA ALA A 266 -20.79 -3.79 -14.07
C ALA A 266 -22.18 -4.43 -13.93
N GLU A 267 -22.25 -5.70 -13.55
CA GLU A 267 -23.49 -6.46 -13.31
C GLU A 267 -23.84 -6.55 -11.83
N LYS A 268 -22.92 -6.21 -10.91
CA LYS A 268 -23.15 -6.31 -9.48
C LYS A 268 -23.75 -5.00 -8.90
N PRO A 269 -24.96 -5.04 -8.32
CA PRO A 269 -25.48 -3.92 -7.55
C PRO A 269 -24.61 -3.63 -6.31
N GLY A 270 -24.44 -2.34 -5.99
CA GLY A 270 -23.65 -1.89 -4.84
C GLY A 270 -22.28 -1.28 -5.18
N PHE A 271 -21.87 -1.28 -6.45
CA PHE A 271 -20.74 -0.45 -6.91
C PHE A 271 -21.21 0.97 -7.25
N VAL A 272 -20.49 1.96 -6.72
CA VAL A 272 -20.70 3.40 -6.92
C VAL A 272 -19.53 3.96 -7.75
N TRP A 273 -19.82 4.83 -8.72
CA TRP A 273 -18.84 5.44 -9.62
C TRP A 273 -18.60 6.90 -9.26
N HIS A 274 -17.34 7.26 -9.06
CA HIS A 274 -16.91 8.58 -8.58
C HIS A 274 -16.24 9.46 -9.64
N GLY A 275 -16.18 9.00 -10.90
CA GLY A 275 -15.56 9.76 -11.98
C GLY A 275 -14.05 9.57 -12.08
N ARG A 276 -13.33 10.65 -12.41
CA ARG A 276 -11.86 10.63 -12.53
C ARG A 276 -11.24 10.88 -11.16
N VAL A 277 -10.05 10.32 -10.97
CA VAL A 277 -9.26 10.47 -9.74
C VAL A 277 -7.77 10.53 -10.08
N VAL A 278 -6.98 10.93 -9.09
CA VAL A 278 -5.52 10.83 -9.11
C VAL A 278 -5.11 9.90 -7.96
N ASP A 279 -4.32 8.86 -8.24
CA ASP A 279 -3.82 7.95 -7.21
C ASP A 279 -2.63 8.53 -6.42
N ARG A 280 -2.16 7.85 -5.37
CA ARG A 280 -1.01 8.31 -4.57
C ARG A 280 0.33 8.35 -5.32
N ALA A 281 0.39 7.88 -6.58
CA ALA A 281 1.53 8.05 -7.48
C ALA A 281 1.31 9.14 -8.56
N GLY A 282 0.28 9.98 -8.42
CA GLY A 282 -0.03 11.05 -9.35
C GLY A 282 -0.68 10.59 -10.66
N ARG A 283 -1.07 9.31 -10.78
CA ARG A 283 -1.58 8.73 -12.02
C ARG A 283 -3.08 8.92 -12.13
N ARG A 284 -3.55 9.28 -13.33
CA ARG A 284 -4.97 9.49 -13.61
C ARG A 284 -5.71 8.16 -13.76
N GLY A 285 -6.68 7.92 -12.90
CA GLY A 285 -7.54 6.76 -12.91
C GLY A 285 -9.03 7.12 -13.00
N VAL A 286 -9.86 6.09 -12.95
CA VAL A 286 -11.30 6.19 -12.66
C VAL A 286 -11.64 5.36 -11.43
N ALA A 287 -12.40 5.93 -10.51
CA ALA A 287 -12.71 5.31 -9.23
C ALA A 287 -14.11 4.68 -9.21
N VAL A 288 -14.18 3.46 -8.69
CA VAL A 288 -15.41 2.87 -8.16
C VAL A 288 -15.21 2.47 -6.71
N THR A 289 -16.26 2.62 -5.91
CA THR A 289 -16.29 2.11 -4.54
C THR A 289 -17.37 1.06 -4.33
N ALA A 290 -17.21 0.25 -3.29
CA ALA A 290 -18.26 -0.62 -2.76
C ALA A 290 -18.15 -0.72 -1.24
N GLU A 291 -19.28 -0.66 -0.54
CA GLU A 291 -19.33 -0.92 0.90
C GLU A 291 -19.05 -2.40 1.21
N LEU A 292 -18.20 -2.66 2.20
CA LEU A 292 -18.12 -3.93 2.91
C LEU A 292 -18.73 -3.75 4.29
N VAL A 293 -19.68 -4.62 4.63
CA VAL A 293 -20.21 -4.78 5.99
C VAL A 293 -19.76 -6.17 6.47
N PRO A 294 -18.74 -6.26 7.35
CA PRO A 294 -18.32 -7.52 7.93
C PRO A 294 -19.40 -8.14 8.84
N PRO A 295 -19.30 -9.44 9.18
CA PRO A 295 -20.19 -10.08 10.13
C PRO A 295 -20.24 -9.34 11.50
N PRO A 296 -21.38 -9.33 12.20
CA PRO A 296 -21.50 -8.71 13.52
C PRO A 296 -20.42 -9.19 14.50
N GLY A 297 -19.84 -8.24 15.25
CA GLY A 297 -18.73 -8.52 16.18
C GLY A 297 -17.33 -8.48 15.56
N GLN A 298 -17.20 -8.30 14.25
CA GLN A 298 -15.91 -8.05 13.60
C GLN A 298 -15.61 -6.54 13.47
N SER A 299 -14.32 -6.22 13.38
CA SER A 299 -13.81 -4.86 13.12
C SER A 299 -13.06 -4.82 11.78
N PRO A 300 -13.21 -3.76 10.96
CA PRO A 300 -14.08 -2.59 11.15
C PRO A 300 -15.58 -2.96 11.09
N GLN A 301 -16.44 -2.15 11.71
CA GLN A 301 -17.89 -2.41 11.71
C GLN A 301 -18.52 -2.09 10.34
N ARG A 302 -18.01 -1.05 9.68
CA ARG A 302 -18.27 -0.74 8.27
C ARG A 302 -16.98 -0.32 7.60
N ALA A 303 -16.86 -0.66 6.33
CA ALA A 303 -15.74 -0.24 5.50
C ALA A 303 -16.18 0.02 4.06
N GLN A 304 -15.31 0.71 3.34
CA GLN A 304 -15.45 0.98 1.91
C GLN A 304 -14.20 0.47 1.18
N MET A 305 -14.42 -0.17 0.05
CA MET A 305 -13.39 -0.63 -0.87
C MET A 305 -13.32 0.34 -2.04
N LEU A 306 -12.17 0.94 -2.31
CA LEU A 306 -11.88 1.68 -3.54
C LEU A 306 -11.19 0.75 -4.55
N LEU A 307 -11.59 0.82 -5.81
CA LEU A 307 -10.81 0.33 -6.94
C LEU A 307 -10.56 1.50 -7.90
N VAL A 308 -9.29 1.80 -8.18
CA VAL A 308 -8.88 2.81 -9.17
C VAL A 308 -8.38 2.10 -10.42
N PHE A 309 -9.11 2.20 -11.52
CA PHE A 309 -8.73 1.59 -12.79
C PHE A 309 -8.10 2.60 -13.75
N HIS A 310 -7.18 2.15 -14.60
CA HIS A 310 -6.64 2.96 -15.69
C HIS A 310 -7.70 3.15 -16.80
N PRO A 311 -8.00 4.39 -17.26
CA PRO A 311 -9.22 4.69 -18.03
C PRO A 311 -9.25 4.17 -19.48
N SER A 312 -8.16 3.59 -19.98
CA SER A 312 -8.03 2.99 -21.31
C SER A 312 -7.67 1.50 -21.28
N THR A 313 -6.76 1.05 -20.43
CA THR A 313 -6.33 -0.36 -20.37
C THR A 313 -7.15 -1.22 -19.41
N GLY A 314 -7.85 -0.60 -18.43
CA GLY A 314 -8.69 -1.30 -17.44
C GLY A 314 -7.91 -1.97 -16.30
N GLU A 315 -6.60 -1.76 -16.23
CA GLU A 315 -5.73 -2.26 -15.16
C GLU A 315 -6.04 -1.60 -13.82
N LEU A 316 -5.89 -2.34 -12.71
CA LEU A 316 -6.01 -1.77 -11.37
C LEU A 316 -4.74 -1.00 -11.02
N LEU A 317 -4.83 0.34 -10.97
CA LEU A 317 -3.75 1.22 -10.54
C LEU A 317 -3.59 1.19 -9.02
N ALA A 318 -4.72 1.26 -8.30
CA ALA A 318 -4.75 1.36 -6.85
C ALA A 318 -5.97 0.70 -6.20
N TYR A 319 -5.81 0.31 -4.93
CA TYR A 319 -6.84 -0.22 -4.04
C TYR A 319 -6.76 0.46 -2.68
N GLU A 320 -7.89 0.84 -2.09
CA GLU A 320 -7.99 1.35 -0.72
C GLU A 320 -9.03 0.55 0.07
N TYR A 321 -8.70 0.22 1.32
CA TYR A 321 -9.60 -0.34 2.32
C TYR A 321 -9.77 0.68 3.45
N LEU A 322 -10.88 1.40 3.43
CA LEU A 322 -11.22 2.48 4.35
C LEU A 322 -12.18 1.95 5.43
N GLU A 323 -11.77 1.94 6.70
CA GLU A 323 -12.70 1.78 7.83
C GLU A 323 -13.61 3.00 7.85
N THR A 324 -14.89 2.87 7.51
CA THR A 324 -15.86 3.98 7.53
C THR A 324 -16.55 4.12 8.88
N ALA A 325 -16.61 3.05 9.68
CA ALA A 325 -17.00 3.10 11.10
C ALA A 325 -16.34 1.98 11.92
N PRO A 326 -15.94 2.25 13.19
CA PRO A 326 -16.10 3.53 13.90
C PRO A 326 -15.05 4.62 13.62
N LYS A 327 -13.82 4.30 13.17
CA LYS A 327 -12.70 5.28 13.23
C LYS A 327 -12.44 6.19 12.00
N HIS A 328 -13.14 6.00 10.88
CA HIS A 328 -12.95 6.76 9.62
C HIS A 328 -11.49 6.90 9.15
N ARG A 329 -10.84 5.79 8.78
CA ARG A 329 -9.39 5.73 8.53
C ARG A 329 -8.95 4.65 7.53
N VAL A 330 -7.83 4.89 6.84
CA VAL A 330 -7.28 3.93 5.86
C VAL A 330 -6.62 2.75 6.57
N LEU A 331 -7.17 1.54 6.42
CA LEU A 331 -6.61 0.30 6.98
C LEU A 331 -5.56 -0.33 6.08
N HIS A 332 -5.72 -0.19 4.76
CA HIS A 332 -4.77 -0.66 3.77
C HIS A 332 -4.87 0.19 2.50
N TYR A 333 -3.72 0.49 1.89
CA TYR A 333 -3.64 1.04 0.54
C TYR A 333 -2.61 0.25 -0.26
N LEU A 334 -2.87 0.01 -1.54
CA LEU A 334 -1.91 -0.61 -2.44
C LEU A 334 -1.93 0.08 -3.80
N LEU A 335 -0.73 0.35 -4.32
CA LEU A 335 -0.48 0.69 -5.72
C LEU A 335 0.10 -0.51 -6.46
N VAL A 336 -0.40 -0.80 -7.65
CA VAL A 336 0.35 -1.55 -8.67
C VAL A 336 1.15 -0.52 -9.47
N LEU A 337 2.48 -0.58 -9.42
CA LEU A 337 3.39 0.40 -10.03
C LEU A 337 3.91 -0.05 -11.41
N ASP A 338 4.16 -1.35 -11.58
CA ASP A 338 4.53 -2.00 -12.84
C ASP A 338 3.91 -3.42 -12.86
N ALA A 339 3.49 -3.91 -14.02
CA ALA A 339 2.91 -5.23 -14.24
C ALA A 339 3.12 -5.66 -15.70
N ARG A 340 4.08 -6.57 -15.93
CA ARG A 340 4.54 -6.95 -17.28
C ARG A 340 5.26 -8.29 -17.28
N ARG A 341 5.47 -8.90 -18.44
CA ARG A 341 6.43 -9.99 -18.61
C ARG A 341 7.87 -9.47 -18.67
N THR A 342 8.82 -10.34 -18.34
CA THR A 342 10.27 -10.07 -18.37
C THR A 342 11.04 -11.38 -18.51
N ASP A 343 12.24 -11.34 -19.10
CA ASP A 343 13.14 -12.50 -19.21
C ASP A 343 14.12 -12.64 -18.04
N THR A 344 14.23 -11.61 -17.18
CA THR A 344 15.17 -11.56 -16.06
C THR A 344 14.47 -11.32 -14.72
N VAL A 345 15.04 -11.93 -13.68
CA VAL A 345 14.79 -11.63 -12.26
C VAL A 345 15.87 -10.64 -11.83
N SER A 346 15.49 -9.36 -11.67
CA SER A 346 16.41 -8.20 -11.59
C SER A 346 15.70 -6.94 -11.10
#